data_AF-A0A962R9M8-F1
#
_entry.id   AF-A0A962R9M8-F1
#
_cell.length_a   1.000
_cell.length_b   1.000
_cell.length_c   1.000
_cell.angle_alpha   90.00
_cell.angle_beta   90.00
_cell.angle_gamma   90.00
#
_symmetry.space_group_name_H-M   'P 1'
#
loop_
_entity.id
_entity.type
_entity.pdbx_description
1 polymer ?
#
loop_
_entity_poly.entity_id
_entity_poly.type
_entity_poly.pdbx_seq_one_letter_code
_entity_poly.pdbx_strand_id
1 'polypeptide(L)'
;MTLLRDWFSRYFSDPQVVILAVLLVLGFGFVLLLGDMLVPVIAGLVIAYLLDGPVCWLRHRFMPRSVAVWFVFIAFMAGVVVILIGLLPVLSRQVQGLIQVLPVVIAKGQELLMRLPEAYPAVVTHDQVLQMIN
;
A
#
# COMPACT_ATOMS: atom_id res chain seq x y z
N MET A 1 17.22 23.59 31.02
CA MET A 1 17.56 22.16 31.25
C MET A 1 16.89 21.55 32.49
N THR A 2 16.30 22.34 33.41
CA THR A 2 15.61 21.83 34.62
C THR A 2 14.14 21.45 34.40
N LEU A 3 13.43 22.13 33.49
CA LEU A 3 12.02 21.84 33.17
C LEU A 3 11.78 20.42 32.64
N LEU A 4 12.68 19.89 31.81
CA LEU A 4 12.62 18.50 31.33
C LEU A 4 12.82 17.48 32.46
N ARG A 5 13.67 17.80 33.45
CA ARG A 5 14.02 16.91 34.56
C ARG A 5 12.91 16.86 35.62
N ASP A 6 12.29 17.99 35.90
CA ASP A 6 11.18 18.09 36.86
C ASP A 6 9.88 17.47 36.30
N TRP A 7 9.62 17.60 34.99
CA TRP A 7 8.50 16.89 34.34
C TRP A 7 8.72 15.37 34.33
N PHE A 8 9.96 14.93 34.05
CA PHE A 8 10.34 13.52 34.06
C PHE A 8 10.21 12.90 35.45
N SER A 9 10.68 13.56 36.53
CA SER A 9 10.59 12.99 37.89
C SER A 9 9.16 12.89 38.42
N ARG A 10 8.25 13.77 37.99
CA ARG A 10 6.84 13.79 38.42
C ARG A 10 6.00 12.72 37.71
N TYR A 11 6.28 12.43 36.44
CA TYR A 11 5.61 11.39 35.66
C TYR A 11 6.22 9.98 35.86
N PHE A 12 7.54 9.85 36.05
CA PHE A 12 8.19 8.55 36.35
C PHE A 12 7.96 8.05 37.77
N SER A 13 7.34 8.86 38.63
CA SER A 13 6.96 8.44 39.99
C SER A 13 5.69 7.57 40.01
N ASP A 14 4.94 7.51 38.91
CA ASP A 14 3.80 6.63 38.77
C ASP A 14 4.23 5.33 38.06
N PRO A 15 4.22 4.17 38.75
CA PRO A 15 4.59 2.88 38.17
C PRO A 15 3.84 2.56 36.86
N GLN A 16 2.62 3.07 36.71
CA GLN A 16 1.78 2.82 35.54
C GLN A 16 2.33 3.52 34.29
N VAL A 17 2.82 4.76 34.44
CA VAL A 17 3.40 5.55 33.35
C VAL A 17 4.72 4.93 32.89
N VAL A 18 5.53 4.42 33.82
CA VAL A 18 6.79 3.74 33.50
C VAL A 18 6.53 2.46 32.72
N ILE A 19 5.56 1.65 33.15
CA ILE A 19 5.17 0.43 32.43
C ILE A 19 4.66 0.78 31.02
N LEU A 20 3.83 1.81 30.88
CA LEU A 20 3.33 2.27 29.58
C LEU A 20 4.48 2.75 28.69
N ALA A 21 5.42 3.52 29.22
CA ALA A 21 6.57 4.01 28.47
C ALA A 21 7.47 2.85 27.99
N VAL A 22 7.72 1.85 28.84
CA VAL A 22 8.47 0.65 28.47
C VAL A 22 7.71 -0.16 27.41
N LEU A 23 6.40 -0.39 27.59
CA LEU A 23 5.56 -1.08 26.61
C LEU A 23 5.59 -0.36 25.26
N LEU A 24 5.48 0.97 25.27
CA LEU A 24 5.49 1.78 24.05
C LEU A 24 6.84 1.68 23.35
N VAL A 25 7.95 1.85 24.06
CA VAL A 25 9.30 1.77 23.49
C VAL A 25 9.57 0.36 22.96
N LEU A 26 9.19 -0.68 23.71
CA LEU A 26 9.40 -2.06 23.31
C LEU A 26 8.52 -2.44 22.12
N GLY A 27 7.24 -2.08 22.13
CA GLY A 27 6.29 -2.34 21.06
C GLY A 27 6.63 -1.58 19.79
N PHE A 28 7.01 -0.30 19.92
CA PHE A 28 7.46 0.50 18.78
C PHE A 28 8.79 -0.02 18.24
N GLY A 29 9.73 -0.39 19.10
CA GLY A 29 10.97 -1.07 18.71
C GLY A 29 10.70 -2.39 17.98
N PHE A 30 9.75 -3.19 18.46
CA PHE A 30 9.33 -4.42 17.79
C PHE A 30 8.77 -4.15 16.39
N VAL A 31 7.90 -3.16 16.23
CA VAL A 31 7.33 -2.78 14.92
C VAL A 31 8.40 -2.21 13.99
N LEU A 32 9.32 -1.37 14.48
CA LEU A 32 10.37 -0.79 13.63
C LEU A 32 11.41 -1.82 13.19
N LEU A 33 11.77 -2.76 14.06
CA LEU A 33 12.80 -3.76 13.76
C LEU A 33 12.24 -4.95 12.98
N LEU A 34 11.02 -5.41 13.31
CA LEU A 34 10.43 -6.61 12.73
C LEU A 34 9.26 -6.29 11.77
N GLY A 35 8.77 -5.06 11.67
CA GLY A 35 7.60 -4.71 10.87
C GLY A 35 7.66 -5.23 9.43
N ASP A 36 8.76 -4.98 8.73
CA ASP A 36 8.93 -5.44 7.34
C ASP A 36 8.99 -6.96 7.21
N MET A 37 9.52 -7.66 8.22
CA MET A 37 9.52 -9.13 8.28
C MET A 37 8.16 -9.70 8.69
N LEU A 38 7.37 -8.95 9.48
CA LEU A 38 6.04 -9.35 9.95
C LEU A 38 5.00 -9.18 8.84
N VAL A 39 5.12 -8.18 7.97
CA VAL A 39 4.20 -7.96 6.84
C VAL A 39 3.92 -9.24 6.04
N PRO A 40 4.93 -9.97 5.51
CA PRO A 40 4.68 -11.20 4.76
C PRO A 40 4.10 -12.32 5.63
N VAL A 41 4.43 -12.37 6.92
CA VAL A 41 3.90 -13.37 7.86
C VAL A 41 2.41 -13.13 8.13
N ILE A 42 2.03 -11.89 8.44
CA ILE A 42 0.64 -11.49 8.67
C ILE A 42 -0.19 -11.66 7.39
N ALA A 43 0.36 -11.27 6.23
CA ALA A 43 -0.29 -11.50 4.95
C ALA A 43 -0.51 -13.01 4.69
N GLY A 44 0.50 -13.84 4.94
CA GLY A 44 0.41 -15.29 4.82
C GLY A 44 -0.63 -15.89 5.77
N LEU A 45 -0.75 -15.38 6.99
CA LEU A 45 -1.77 -15.80 7.95
C LEU A 45 -3.19 -15.48 7.47
N VAL A 46 -3.41 -14.25 6.98
CA VAL A 46 -4.69 -13.84 6.41
C VAL A 46 -5.07 -14.72 5.22
N ILE A 47 -4.12 -14.97 4.32
CA ILE A 47 -4.32 -15.86 3.16
C ILE A 47 -4.65 -17.28 3.63
N ALA A 48 -3.88 -17.84 4.57
CA ALA A 48 -4.11 -19.17 5.10
C ALA A 48 -5.52 -19.31 5.70
N TYR A 49 -5.99 -18.28 6.43
CA TYR A 49 -7.34 -18.25 6.99
C TYR A 49 -8.41 -18.16 5.89
N LEU A 50 -8.17 -17.37 4.84
CA LEU A 50 -9.05 -17.29 3.67
C LEU A 50 -9.19 -18.65 2.94
N LEU A 51 -8.10 -19.41 2.86
CA LEU A 51 -8.06 -20.73 2.23
C LEU A 51 -8.68 -21.83 3.11
N ASP A 52 -8.82 -21.63 4.42
CA ASP A 52 -9.40 -22.66 5.29
C ASP A 52 -10.91 -22.89 5.01
N GLY A 53 -11.61 -21.88 4.48
CA GLY A 53 -13.00 -21.99 4.02
C GLY A 53 -13.20 -23.10 2.98
N PRO A 54 -12.55 -23.04 1.80
CA PRO A 54 -12.62 -24.11 0.81
C PRO A 54 -12.04 -25.43 1.32
N VAL A 55 -11.00 -25.43 2.17
CA VAL A 55 -10.50 -26.66 2.81
C VAL A 55 -11.57 -27.33 3.67
N CYS A 56 -12.34 -26.57 4.44
CA CYS A 56 -13.42 -27.10 5.27
C CYS A 56 -14.59 -27.63 4.41
N TRP A 57 -14.92 -26.95 3.31
CA TRP A 57 -15.90 -27.43 2.35
C TRP A 57 -15.50 -28.78 1.73
N LEU A 58 -14.23 -28.95 1.32
CA LEU A 58 -13.70 -30.23 0.82
C LEU A 58 -13.68 -31.31 1.90
N ARG A 59 -13.38 -30.95 3.15
CA ARG A 59 -13.35 -31.88 4.28
C ARG A 59 -14.73 -32.50 4.55
N HIS A 60 -15.81 -31.73 4.38
CA HIS A 60 -17.17 -32.25 4.51
C HIS A 60 -17.55 -33.30 3.46
N ARG A 61 -16.79 -33.42 2.36
CA ARG A 61 -17.03 -34.37 1.28
C ARG A 61 -16.20 -35.67 1.41
N PHE A 62 -15.79 -36.05 2.62
CA PHE A 62 -15.04 -37.28 2.97
C PHE A 62 -13.52 -37.30 2.64
N MET A 63 -12.85 -36.14 2.53
CA MET A 63 -11.37 -36.10 2.38
C MET A 63 -10.63 -35.93 3.73
N PRO A 64 -9.52 -36.65 3.98
CA PRO A 64 -8.64 -36.38 5.11
C PRO A 64 -8.03 -34.98 4.99
N ARG A 65 -7.92 -34.26 6.13
CA ARG A 65 -7.53 -32.84 6.19
C ARG A 65 -6.28 -32.51 5.36
N SER A 66 -5.25 -33.34 5.45
CA SER A 66 -3.97 -33.12 4.75
C SER A 66 -4.14 -33.09 3.23
N VAL A 67 -4.98 -33.97 2.66
CA VAL A 67 -5.21 -34.03 1.21
C VAL A 67 -6.01 -32.81 0.74
N ALA A 68 -7.02 -32.40 1.50
CA ALA A 68 -7.79 -31.19 1.19
C ALA A 68 -6.90 -29.93 1.19
N VAL A 69 -5.98 -29.81 2.15
CA VAL A 69 -5.02 -28.68 2.21
C VAL A 69 -4.12 -28.68 0.98
N TRP A 70 -3.49 -29.81 0.64
CA TRP A 70 -2.61 -29.90 -0.53
C TRP A 70 -3.34 -29.57 -1.83
N PHE A 71 -4.58 -30.06 -1.99
CA PHE A 71 -5.38 -29.81 -3.17
C PHE A 71 -5.73 -28.32 -3.31
N VAL A 72 -6.25 -27.70 -2.24
CA VAL A 72 -6.59 -26.26 -2.25
C VAL A 72 -5.35 -25.41 -2.45
N PHE A 73 -4.21 -25.77 -1.85
CA PHE A 73 -2.96 -25.05 -2.01
C PHE A 73 -2.45 -25.09 -3.46
N ILE A 74 -2.44 -26.26 -4.09
CA ILE A 74 -2.04 -26.41 -5.49
C ILE A 74 -3.00 -25.64 -6.41
N ALA A 75 -4.31 -25.74 -6.19
CA ALA A 75 -5.30 -25.02 -6.97
C ALA A 75 -5.16 -23.49 -6.81
N PHE A 76 -4.92 -23.00 -5.59
CA PHE A 76 -4.67 -21.60 -5.31
C PHE A 76 -3.39 -21.11 -6.01
N MET A 77 -2.29 -21.86 -5.90
CA MET A 77 -1.02 -21.51 -6.54
C MET A 77 -1.16 -21.48 -8.07
N ALA A 78 -1.85 -22.46 -8.66
CA ALA A 78 -2.16 -22.46 -10.09
C ALA A 78 -3.00 -21.23 -10.49
N GLY A 79 -4.00 -20.87 -9.69
CA GLY A 79 -4.79 -19.66 -9.89
C GLY A 79 -3.96 -18.39 -9.85
N VAL A 80 -3.04 -18.25 -8.88
CA VAL A 80 -2.10 -17.11 -8.81
C VAL A 80 -1.24 -17.04 -10.06
N VAL A 81 -0.67 -18.16 -10.52
CA VAL A 81 0.14 -18.19 -11.74
C VAL A 81 -0.68 -17.77 -12.96
N VAL A 82 -1.91 -18.29 -13.11
CA VAL A 82 -2.82 -17.90 -14.20
C VAL A 82 -3.13 -16.40 -14.13
N ILE A 83 -3.41 -15.87 -12.94
CA ILE A 83 -3.65 -14.43 -12.73
C ILE A 83 -2.41 -13.63 -13.11
N LEU A 84 -1.21 -14.02 -12.68
CA LEU A 84 0.02 -13.30 -13.02
C LEU A 84 0.26 -13.31 -14.53
N ILE A 85 0.14 -14.46 -15.19
CA ILE A 85 0.33 -14.59 -16.64
C ILE A 85 -0.76 -13.82 -17.42
N GLY A 86 -1.99 -13.73 -16.92
CA GLY A 86 -3.06 -12.97 -17.56
C GLY A 86 -3.01 -11.46 -17.28
N LEU A 87 -2.70 -11.08 -16.04
CA LEU A 87 -2.75 -9.71 -15.55
C LEU A 87 -1.47 -8.93 -15.92
N LEU A 88 -0.28 -9.51 -15.77
CA LEU A 88 0.98 -8.84 -16.13
C LEU A 88 1.03 -8.33 -17.58
N PRO A 89 0.64 -9.11 -18.62
CA PRO A 89 0.68 -8.58 -19.98
C PRO A 89 -0.40 -7.53 -20.24
N VAL A 90 -1.53 -7.58 -19.52
CA VAL A 90 -2.56 -6.54 -19.60
C VAL A 90 -2.04 -5.26 -18.96
N LEU A 91 -1.46 -5.33 -17.76
CA LEU A 91 -0.82 -4.20 -17.10
C LEU A 91 0.31 -3.62 -17.95
N SER A 92 1.15 -4.48 -18.56
CA SER A 92 2.21 -4.04 -19.47
C SER A 92 1.64 -3.26 -20.66
N ARG A 93 0.58 -3.77 -21.29
CA ARG A 93 -0.11 -3.06 -22.38
C ARG A 93 -0.76 -1.76 -21.91
N GLN A 94 -1.32 -1.73 -20.71
CA GLN A 94 -1.91 -0.52 -20.11
C GLN A 94 -0.84 0.55 -19.86
N VAL A 95 0.32 0.17 -19.31
CA VAL A 95 1.44 1.09 -19.08
C VAL A 95 1.99 1.61 -20.41
N GLN A 96 2.17 0.75 -21.40
CA GLN A 96 2.59 1.15 -22.75
C GLN A 96 1.57 2.13 -23.38
N GLY A 97 0.27 1.85 -23.25
CA GLY A 97 -0.79 2.75 -23.71
C GLY A 97 -0.77 4.10 -22.99
N LEU A 98 -0.50 4.11 -21.69
CA LEU A 98 -0.34 5.34 -20.91
C LEU A 98 0.81 6.18 -21.45
N ILE A 99 1.98 5.55 -21.67
CA ILE A 99 3.17 6.23 -22.22
C ILE A 99 2.88 6.82 -23.61
N GLN A 100 2.11 6.12 -24.46
CA GLN A 100 1.73 6.62 -25.77
C GLN A 100 0.73 7.79 -25.70
N VAL A 101 -0.13 7.83 -24.69
CA VAL A 101 -1.15 8.88 -24.51
C VAL A 101 -0.58 10.11 -23.79
N LEU A 102 0.49 9.97 -22.99
CA LEU A 102 1.17 11.08 -22.33
C LEU A 102 1.45 12.30 -23.23
N PRO A 103 2.08 12.18 -24.43
CA PRO A 103 2.35 13.34 -25.28
C PRO A 103 1.07 14.07 -25.71
N VAL A 104 -0.01 13.33 -25.99
CA VAL A 104 -1.31 13.91 -26.36
C VAL A 104 -1.94 14.65 -25.17
N VAL A 105 -1.83 14.10 -23.96
CA VAL A 105 -2.32 14.76 -22.75
C VAL A 105 -1.51 16.02 -22.46
N ILE A 106 -0.19 15.99 -22.62
CA ILE A 106 0.68 17.16 -22.47
C ILE A 106 0.30 18.25 -23.49
N ALA A 107 0.13 17.90 -24.77
CA ALA A 107 -0.27 18.84 -25.81
C ALA A 107 -1.65 19.46 -25.55
N LYS A 108 -2.63 18.67 -25.12
CA LYS A 108 -3.95 19.17 -24.71
C LYS A 108 -3.87 20.08 -23.48
N GLY A 109 -3.01 19.74 -22.52
CA GLY A 109 -2.72 20.57 -21.36
C GLY A 109 -2.15 21.93 -21.77
N GLN A 110 -1.21 21.95 -22.73
CA GLN A 110 -0.66 23.18 -23.30
C GLN A 110 -1.74 24.01 -24.01
N GLU A 111 -2.60 23.40 -24.84
CA GLU A 111 -3.71 24.11 -25.51
C GLU A 111 -4.69 24.72 -24.49
N LEU A 112 -5.02 24.00 -23.42
CA LEU A 112 -5.87 24.49 -22.33
C LEU A 112 -5.21 25.65 -21.57
N LEU A 113 -3.90 25.57 -21.32
CA LEU A 113 -3.13 26.67 -20.72
C LEU A 113 -3.07 27.90 -21.64
N MET A 114 -3.06 27.73 -22.96
CA MET A 114 -3.11 28.84 -23.92
C MET A 114 -4.51 29.48 -24.02
N ARG A 115 -5.58 28.71 -23.78
CA ARG A 115 -6.96 29.25 -23.72
C ARG A 115 -7.35 29.85 -22.36
N LEU A 116 -6.60 29.57 -21.30
CA LEU A 116 -6.83 30.12 -19.96
C LEU A 116 -6.74 31.67 -19.90
N PRO A 117 -5.74 32.32 -20.54
CA PRO A 117 -5.69 33.78 -20.66
C PRO A 117 -6.88 34.40 -21.40
N GLU A 118 -7.46 33.67 -22.37
CA GLU A 118 -8.64 34.12 -23.11
C GLU A 118 -9.92 34.05 -22.26
N ALA A 119 -10.03 33.04 -21.39
CA ALA A 119 -11.21 32.83 -20.53
C ALA A 119 -11.16 33.59 -19.19
N TYR A 120 -9.96 33.86 -18.65
CA TYR A 120 -9.76 34.57 -17.38
C TYR A 120 -8.67 35.68 -17.48
N PRO A 121 -8.92 36.74 -18.28
CA PRO A 121 -7.95 37.81 -18.53
C PRO A 121 -7.59 38.65 -17.28
N ALA A 122 -8.36 38.54 -16.19
CA ALA A 122 -8.12 39.30 -14.96
C ALA A 122 -7.10 38.63 -13.99
N VAL A 123 -6.71 37.37 -14.20
CA VAL A 123 -5.85 36.60 -13.29
C VAL A 123 -4.60 35.99 -13.93
N VAL A 124 -4.50 35.90 -15.27
CA VAL A 124 -3.34 35.30 -15.97
C VAL A 124 -2.93 36.16 -17.18
N THR A 125 -1.70 36.70 -17.17
CA THR A 125 -1.16 37.58 -18.24
C THR A 125 -0.28 36.77 -19.21
N HIS A 126 -0.30 37.10 -20.51
CA HIS A 126 0.39 36.33 -21.57
C HIS A 126 1.90 36.14 -21.34
N ASP A 127 2.58 37.10 -20.69
CA ASP A 127 4.02 37.01 -20.38
C ASP A 127 4.39 35.88 -19.41
N GLN A 128 3.52 35.54 -18.46
CA GLN A 128 3.80 34.46 -17.49
C GLN A 128 3.72 33.06 -18.14
N VAL A 129 2.92 32.91 -19.20
CA VAL A 129 2.78 31.65 -19.93
C VAL A 129 4.00 31.40 -20.81
N LEU A 130 4.57 32.44 -21.42
CA LEU A 130 5.78 32.36 -22.25
C LEU A 130 7.03 31.98 -21.43
N GLN A 131 7.14 32.43 -20.18
CA GLN A 131 8.25 32.07 -19.29
C GLN A 131 8.20 30.63 -18.77
N MET A 132 7.05 29.97 -18.75
CA MET A 132 6.93 28.56 -18.32
C MET A 132 7.22 27.55 -19.44
N ILE A 133 7.18 27.99 -20.69
CA ILE A 133 7.37 27.15 -21.89
C ILE A 133 8.84 27.15 -22.36
N ASN A 134 9.63 28.17 -22.01
CA ASN A 134 11.05 28.31 -22.35
C ASN A 134 11.96 27.99 -21.17
#